data_AF-A0A534VTN9-F1
#
_entry.id   AF-A0A534VTN9-F1
#
_cell.length_a   1.000
_cell.length_b   1.000
_cell.length_c   1.000
_cell.angle_alpha   90.00
_cell.angle_beta   90.00
_cell.angle_gamma   90.00
#
_symmetry.space_group_name_H-M   'P 1'
#
loop_
_entity.id
_entity.type
_entity.pdbx_description
1 polymer ?
#
loop_
_entity_poly.entity_id
_entity_poly.type
_entity_poly.pdbx_seq_one_letter_code
_entity_poly.pdbx_strand_id
1 'polypeptide(L)'
;AIVEYLEERYPRTPLLPPDPAARAAVRIEELECLLYFTERFFPLARHVFFTPPDKRDPAAIEAARAEVRRQLGQLEARAVRRKGEYLVGALSRADFTWLPFVEIAARAGVDLDRGATPWLVDWRSRMRARPSYERSYPPHWRKK
;
A
#
# COMPACT_ATOMS: atom_id res chain seq x y z
N ALA A 1 -10.17 -11.87 -6.74
CA ALA A 1 -11.25 -12.29 -7.65
C ALA A 1 -11.69 -11.15 -8.59
N ILE A 2 -12.31 -10.07 -8.10
CA ILE A 2 -12.81 -8.96 -8.95
C ILE A 2 -11.70 -8.39 -9.85
N VAL A 3 -10.54 -8.04 -9.29
CA VAL A 3 -9.41 -7.46 -10.05
C VAL A 3 -8.87 -8.44 -11.11
N GLU A 4 -8.83 -9.74 -10.81
CA GLU A 4 -8.41 -10.77 -11.79
C GLU A 4 -9.41 -10.87 -12.94
N TYR A 5 -10.71 -10.91 -12.63
CA TYR A 5 -11.76 -10.89 -13.64
C TYR A 5 -11.66 -9.67 -14.56
N LEU A 6 -11.40 -8.48 -14.00
CA LEU A 6 -11.25 -7.26 -14.80
C LEU A 6 -10.02 -7.31 -15.73
N GLU A 7 -8.91 -7.87 -15.25
CA GLU A 7 -7.69 -8.08 -16.06
C GLU A 7 -7.97 -9.01 -17.25
N GLU A 8 -8.71 -10.09 -17.04
CA GLU A 8 -9.08 -11.05 -18.08
C GLU A 8 -10.16 -10.51 -19.04
N ARG A 9 -11.16 -9.81 -18.49
CA ARG A 9 -12.33 -9.31 -19.25
C ARG A 9 -11.99 -8.11 -20.12
N TYR A 10 -11.04 -7.26 -19.70
CA TYR A 10 -10.70 -5.98 -20.32
C TYR A 10 -9.18 -5.84 -20.61
N PRO A 11 -8.59 -6.67 -21.49
CA PRO A 11 -7.13 -6.80 -21.63
C PRO A 11 -6.44 -5.64 -22.39
N ARG A 12 -7.18 -4.61 -22.84
CA ARG A 12 -6.61 -3.50 -23.63
C ARG A 12 -5.65 -2.60 -22.84
N THR A 13 -5.71 -2.65 -21.52
CA THR A 13 -4.83 -1.87 -20.62
C THR A 13 -4.41 -2.79 -19.47
N PRO A 14 -3.51 -3.75 -19.72
CA PRO A 14 -3.19 -4.79 -18.76
C PRO A 14 -2.42 -4.20 -17.57
N LEU A 15 -2.74 -4.69 -16.37
CA LEU A 15 -2.02 -4.38 -15.13
C LEU A 15 -1.19 -5.58 -14.63
N LEU A 16 -1.21 -6.68 -15.37
CA LEU A 16 -0.21 -7.73 -15.28
C LEU A 16 0.73 -7.67 -16.49
N PRO A 17 2.04 -7.84 -16.27
CA PRO A 17 2.99 -7.94 -17.38
C PRO A 17 2.72 -9.19 -18.23
N PRO A 18 3.20 -9.24 -19.49
CA PRO A 18 3.03 -10.40 -20.35
C PRO A 18 3.95 -11.58 -19.96
N ASP A 19 5.14 -11.27 -19.40
CA ASP A 19 6.10 -12.28 -18.97
C ASP A 19 5.60 -13.08 -17.74
N PRO A 20 5.56 -14.42 -17.80
CA PRO A 20 5.08 -15.24 -16.68
C PRO A 20 5.82 -15.02 -15.35
N ALA A 21 7.13 -14.80 -15.37
CA ALA A 21 7.89 -14.58 -14.13
C ALA A 21 7.55 -13.22 -13.50
N ALA A 22 7.43 -12.18 -14.32
CA ALA A 22 6.96 -10.87 -13.86
C ALA A 22 5.50 -10.93 -13.35
N ARG A 23 4.63 -11.73 -13.97
CA ARG A 23 3.26 -11.97 -13.47
C ARG A 23 3.27 -12.61 -12.09
N ALA A 24 4.15 -13.58 -11.86
CA ALA A 24 4.32 -14.20 -10.56
C ALA A 24 4.82 -13.17 -9.53
N ALA A 25 5.76 -12.31 -9.89
CA ALA A 25 6.26 -11.25 -9.01
C ALA A 25 5.16 -10.25 -8.59
N VAL A 26 4.25 -9.88 -9.51
CA VAL A 26 3.08 -9.04 -9.16
C VAL A 26 2.19 -9.75 -8.15
N ARG A 27 1.82 -11.02 -8.40
CA ARG A 27 0.96 -11.79 -7.49
C ARG A 27 1.60 -12.02 -6.13
N ILE A 28 2.91 -12.22 -6.07
CA ILE A 28 3.66 -12.30 -4.81
C ILE A 28 3.49 -11.00 -4.03
N GLU A 29 3.70 -9.83 -4.65
CA GLU A 29 3.51 -8.55 -3.95
C GLU A 29 2.06 -8.30 -3.51
N GLU A 30 1.07 -8.74 -4.28
CA GLU A 30 -0.33 -8.69 -3.85
C GLU A 30 -0.56 -9.54 -2.60
N LEU A 31 -0.02 -10.77 -2.56
CA LEU A 31 -0.15 -11.67 -1.42
C LEU A 31 0.65 -11.18 -0.20
N GLU A 32 1.87 -10.66 -0.41
CA GLU A 32 2.66 -9.98 0.62
C GLU A 32 1.87 -8.85 1.28
N CYS A 33 1.18 -8.05 0.48
CA CYS A 33 0.31 -7.00 1.00
C CYS A 33 -0.90 -7.59 1.74
N LEU A 34 -1.71 -8.39 1.04
CA LEU A 34 -3.04 -8.79 1.48
C LEU A 34 -3.04 -9.82 2.60
N LEU A 35 -2.03 -10.67 2.70
CA LEU A 35 -1.92 -11.69 3.72
C LEU A 35 -0.99 -11.27 4.85
N TYR A 36 0.15 -10.67 4.51
CA TYR A 36 1.17 -10.39 5.51
C TYR A 36 1.06 -8.98 6.07
N PHE A 37 1.12 -7.94 5.25
CA PHE A 37 1.06 -6.56 5.73
C PHE A 37 -0.26 -6.27 6.47
N THR A 38 -1.40 -6.69 5.91
CA THR A 38 -2.73 -6.48 6.52
C THR A 38 -2.82 -7.00 7.94
N GLU A 39 -2.29 -8.20 8.21
CA GLU A 39 -2.26 -8.82 9.54
C GLU A 39 -1.51 -7.94 10.55
N ARG A 40 -0.40 -7.32 10.12
CA ARG A 40 0.42 -6.44 10.98
C ARG A 40 -0.19 -5.04 11.10
N PHE A 41 -0.93 -4.60 10.10
CA PHE A 41 -1.65 -3.32 10.11
C PHE A 41 -2.93 -3.37 10.95
N PHE A 42 -3.60 -4.52 11.03
CA PHE A 42 -4.92 -4.64 11.66
C PHE A 42 -4.96 -4.20 13.13
N PRO A 43 -3.96 -4.49 13.99
CA PRO A 43 -3.90 -3.94 15.35
C PRO A 43 -3.91 -2.41 15.37
N LEU A 44 -3.16 -1.75 14.49
CA LEU A 44 -3.16 -0.29 14.39
C LEU A 44 -4.55 0.22 13.98
N ALA A 45 -5.17 -0.42 12.99
CA ALA A 45 -6.51 -0.06 12.53
C ALA A 45 -7.54 -0.21 13.65
N ARG A 46 -7.49 -1.31 14.42
CA ARG A 46 -8.33 -1.57 15.61
C ARG A 46 -8.25 -0.38 16.57
N HIS A 47 -7.05 -0.01 16.99
CA HIS A 47 -6.87 1.07 17.96
C HIS A 47 -7.26 2.45 17.43
N VAL A 48 -6.89 2.78 16.18
CA VAL A 48 -7.05 4.15 15.67
C VAL A 48 -8.44 4.41 15.09
N PHE A 49 -9.07 3.42 14.45
CA PHE A 49 -10.34 3.62 13.74
C PHE A 49 -11.55 3.00 14.44
N PHE A 50 -11.36 1.94 15.23
CA PHE A 50 -12.48 1.18 15.80
C PHE A 50 -12.60 1.26 17.32
N THR A 51 -11.55 1.74 18.02
CA THR A 51 -11.59 1.95 19.47
C THR A 51 -11.96 3.40 19.81
N PRO A 52 -12.96 3.63 20.68
CA PRO A 52 -13.31 4.97 21.18
C PRO A 52 -12.09 5.70 21.77
N PRO A 53 -11.94 7.03 21.58
CA PRO A 53 -10.75 7.76 22.00
C PRO A 53 -10.37 7.59 23.48
N ASP A 54 -11.36 7.52 24.37
CA ASP A 54 -11.22 7.33 25.82
C ASP A 54 -10.74 5.93 26.23
N LYS A 55 -10.81 4.95 25.31
CA LYS A 55 -10.40 3.55 25.54
C LYS A 55 -9.11 3.18 24.83
N ARG A 56 -8.42 4.15 24.23
CA ARG A 56 -7.17 3.90 23.50
C ARG A 56 -6.02 3.78 24.47
N ASP A 57 -5.19 2.77 24.24
CA ASP A 57 -3.89 2.64 24.87
C ASP A 57 -2.82 3.30 23.96
N PRO A 58 -2.22 4.42 24.39
CA PRO A 58 -1.18 5.10 23.61
C PRO A 58 0.05 4.23 23.36
N ALA A 59 0.44 3.38 24.31
CA ALA A 59 1.61 2.52 24.17
C ALA A 59 1.36 1.42 23.12
N ALA A 60 0.17 0.81 23.14
CA ALA A 60 -0.24 -0.16 22.11
C ALA A 60 -0.32 0.46 20.71
N ILE A 61 -0.80 1.71 20.60
CA ILE A 61 -0.82 2.45 19.33
C ILE A 61 0.60 2.66 18.82
N GLU A 62 1.52 3.15 19.66
CA GLU A 62 2.90 3.39 19.22
C GLU A 62 3.64 2.10 18.85
N ALA A 63 3.42 1.00 19.57
CA ALA A 63 3.95 -0.31 19.20
C ALA A 63 3.43 -0.77 17.83
N ALA A 64 2.12 -0.63 17.57
CA ALA A 64 1.53 -0.97 16.29
C ALA A 64 2.02 -0.05 15.15
N ARG A 65 2.22 1.25 15.41
CA ARG A 65 2.83 2.18 14.46
C ARG A 65 4.27 1.80 14.13
N ALA A 66 5.06 1.40 15.12
CA ALA A 66 6.44 0.95 14.92
C ALA A 66 6.49 -0.30 14.03
N GLU A 67 5.59 -1.25 14.25
CA GLU A 67 5.49 -2.45 13.41
C GLU A 67 5.12 -2.09 11.95
N VAL A 68 4.14 -1.21 11.74
CA VAL A 68 3.78 -0.76 10.39
C VAL A 68 4.94 -0.02 9.71
N ARG A 69 5.68 0.85 10.43
CA ARG A 69 6.90 1.49 9.92
C ARG A 69 7.93 0.46 9.48
N ARG A 70 8.14 -0.59 10.28
CA ARG A 70 9.07 -1.68 9.96
C ARG A 70 8.66 -2.39 8.67
N GLN A 71 7.38 -2.70 8.50
CA GLN A 71 6.85 -3.34 7.28
C GLN A 71 7.02 -2.45 6.04
N LEU A 72 6.77 -1.15 6.16
CA LEU A 72 7.01 -0.19 5.06
C LEU A 72 8.50 -0.08 4.72
N GLY A 73 9.39 -0.13 5.70
CA GLY A 73 10.83 -0.22 5.47
C GLY A 73 11.26 -1.49 4.72
N GLN A 74 10.59 -2.62 4.95
CA GLN A 74 10.83 -3.84 4.18
C GLN A 74 10.34 -3.70 2.73
N LEU A 75 9.19 -3.08 2.50
CA LEU A 75 8.68 -2.78 1.17
C LEU A 75 9.64 -1.85 0.40
N GLU A 76 10.11 -0.78 1.05
CA GLU A 76 11.15 0.13 0.53
C GLU A 76 12.38 -0.66 0.06
N ALA A 77 12.94 -1.50 0.94
CA ALA A 77 14.14 -2.28 0.62
C ALA A 77 13.92 -3.23 -0.57
N ARG A 78 12.75 -3.87 -0.67
CA ARG A 78 12.40 -4.72 -1.82
C ARG A 78 12.29 -3.90 -3.11
N ALA A 79 11.66 -2.73 -3.06
CA ALA A 79 11.47 -1.87 -4.21
C ALA A 79 12.80 -1.29 -4.73
N VAL A 80 13.64 -0.77 -3.84
CA VAL A 80 14.99 -0.28 -4.17
C VAL A 80 15.82 -1.37 -4.83
N ARG A 81 15.79 -2.60 -4.31
CA ARG A 81 16.54 -3.73 -4.88
C ARG A 81 16.10 -4.09 -6.29
N ARG A 82 14.80 -3.93 -6.61
CA ARG A 82 14.27 -4.19 -7.96
C ARG A 82 14.61 -3.10 -8.97
N LYS A 83 15.02 -1.90 -8.51
CA LYS A 83 15.42 -0.76 -9.35
C LYS A 83 14.34 -0.34 -10.38
N GLY A 84 13.07 -0.54 -10.03
CA GLY A 84 11.92 -0.19 -10.86
C GLY A 84 11.35 1.19 -10.52
N GLU A 85 10.59 1.74 -11.47
CA GLU A 85 9.76 2.92 -11.20
C GLU A 85 8.57 2.57 -10.30
N TYR A 86 8.05 1.36 -10.45
CA TYR A 86 6.95 0.78 -9.69
C TYR A 86 7.39 -0.51 -8.99
N LEU A 87 6.54 -1.07 -8.13
CA LEU A 87 6.90 -2.20 -7.27
C LEU A 87 7.42 -3.44 -8.02
N VAL A 88 6.98 -3.62 -9.27
CA VAL A 88 7.44 -4.67 -10.19
C VAL A 88 7.85 -4.06 -11.53
N GLY A 89 8.73 -3.04 -11.49
CA GLY A 89 9.30 -2.41 -12.68
C GLY A 89 8.38 -1.34 -13.27
N ALA A 90 7.28 -1.77 -13.88
CA ALA A 90 6.23 -0.92 -14.47
C ALA A 90 4.94 -0.97 -13.62
N LEU A 91 4.04 -0.02 -13.85
CA LEU A 91 2.77 0.07 -13.12
C LEU A 91 1.99 -1.24 -13.26
N SER A 92 1.57 -1.79 -12.13
CA SER A 92 0.90 -3.09 -12.08
C SER A 92 -0.16 -3.14 -10.98
N ARG A 93 -0.86 -4.26 -10.88
CA ARG A 93 -1.78 -4.52 -9.76
C ARG A 93 -1.11 -4.47 -8.39
N ALA A 94 0.19 -4.75 -8.29
CA ALA A 94 0.92 -4.64 -7.03
C ALA A 94 0.82 -3.22 -6.46
N ASP A 95 1.00 -2.20 -7.32
CA ASP A 95 0.94 -0.80 -6.92
C ASP A 95 -0.46 -0.39 -6.44
N PHE A 96 -1.50 -0.84 -7.15
CA PHE A 96 -2.89 -0.60 -6.77
C PHE A 96 -3.32 -1.36 -5.51
N THR A 97 -2.63 -2.44 -5.17
CA THR A 97 -2.87 -3.21 -3.94
C THR A 97 -2.20 -2.52 -2.75
N TRP A 98 -0.96 -2.06 -2.90
CA TRP A 98 -0.21 -1.43 -1.82
C TRP A 98 -0.63 0.01 -1.51
N LEU A 99 -0.99 0.81 -2.52
CA LEU A 99 -1.29 2.23 -2.32
C LEU A 99 -2.38 2.49 -1.27
N PRO A 100 -3.55 1.81 -1.30
CA PRO A 100 -4.58 2.03 -0.28
C PRO A 100 -4.06 1.79 1.15
N PHE A 101 -3.19 0.78 1.34
CA PHE A 101 -2.60 0.47 2.64
C PHE A 101 -1.59 1.52 3.10
N VAL A 102 -0.79 2.06 2.19
CA VAL A 102 0.11 3.19 2.49
C VAL A 102 -0.69 4.45 2.86
N GLU A 103 -1.80 4.73 2.16
CA GLU A 103 -2.65 5.87 2.45
C GLU A 103 -3.35 5.76 3.82
N ILE A 104 -3.92 4.60 4.14
CA ILE A 104 -4.60 4.38 5.42
C ILE A 104 -3.61 4.28 6.59
N ALA A 105 -2.39 3.78 6.37
CA ALA A 105 -1.31 3.83 7.36
C ALA A 105 -0.93 5.28 7.70
N ALA A 106 -0.79 6.15 6.69
CA ALA A 106 -0.56 7.58 6.92
C ALA A 106 -1.72 8.22 7.68
N ARG A 107 -2.97 7.89 7.34
CA ARG A 107 -4.15 8.34 8.11
C ARG A 107 -4.14 7.83 9.55
N ALA A 108 -3.50 6.70 9.83
CA ALA A 108 -3.32 6.16 11.18
C ALA A 108 -2.12 6.77 11.94
N GLY A 109 -1.42 7.74 11.35
CA GLY A 109 -0.25 8.40 11.94
C GLY A 109 1.08 7.73 11.61
N VAL A 110 1.13 6.90 10.56
CA VAL A 110 2.37 6.32 10.04
C VAL A 110 2.63 6.87 8.64
N ASP A 111 3.12 8.10 8.58
CA ASP A 111 3.53 8.68 7.30
C ASP A 111 4.88 8.13 6.84
N LEU A 112 5.14 8.24 5.54
CA LEU A 112 6.43 7.88 4.97
C LEU A 112 7.47 8.95 5.34
N ASP A 113 8.61 8.50 5.87
CA ASP A 113 9.74 9.38 6.14
C ASP A 113 10.67 9.41 4.92
N ARG A 114 11.02 10.61 4.44
CA ARG A 114 11.89 10.77 3.25
C ARG A 114 13.30 10.22 3.49
N GLY A 115 13.81 10.28 4.71
CA GLY A 115 15.14 9.79 5.07
C GLY A 115 15.22 8.26 5.13
N ALA A 116 14.16 7.60 5.61
CA ALA A 116 14.10 6.16 5.77
C ALA A 116 13.47 5.41 4.58
N THR A 117 12.49 6.03 3.91
CA THR A 117 11.69 5.42 2.83
C THR A 117 11.63 6.30 1.57
N PRO A 118 12.78 6.73 1.02
CA PRO A 118 12.80 7.63 -0.11
C PRO A 118 12.03 7.08 -1.32
N TRP A 119 12.27 5.84 -1.75
CA TRP A 119 11.63 5.31 -2.94
C TRP A 119 10.10 5.30 -2.82
N LEU A 120 9.57 4.91 -1.65
CA LEU A 120 8.14 4.92 -1.39
C LEU A 120 7.54 6.33 -1.38
N VAL A 121 8.27 7.35 -0.93
CA VAL A 121 7.80 8.74 -1.02
C VAL A 121 7.61 9.16 -2.49
N ASP A 122 8.60 8.88 -3.34
CA ASP A 122 8.53 9.22 -4.76
C ASP A 122 7.45 8.40 -5.49
N TRP A 123 7.37 7.10 -5.19
CA TRP A 123 6.35 6.20 -5.71
C TRP A 123 4.94 6.65 -5.32
N ARG A 124 4.70 7.00 -4.04
CA ARG A 124 3.41 7.49 -3.56
C ARG A 124 3.02 8.80 -4.24
N SER A 125 3.98 9.72 -4.41
CA SER A 125 3.77 10.97 -5.15
C SER A 125 3.33 10.70 -6.59
N ARG A 126 4.03 9.80 -7.29
CA ARG A 126 3.68 9.37 -8.66
C ARG A 126 2.28 8.75 -8.72
N MET A 127 1.94 7.89 -7.77
CA MET A 127 0.62 7.25 -7.71
C MET A 127 -0.50 8.27 -7.47
N ARG A 128 -0.28 9.25 -6.58
CA ARG A 128 -1.22 10.35 -6.29
C ARG A 128 -1.46 11.28 -7.47
N ALA A 129 -0.46 11.49 -8.32
CA ALA A 129 -0.57 12.34 -9.50
C ALA A 129 -1.52 11.78 -10.58
N ARG A 130 -1.97 10.52 -10.47
CA ARG A 130 -2.83 9.87 -11.46
C ARG A 130 -4.27 10.38 -11.34
N PRO A 131 -4.98 10.68 -12.45
CA PRO A 131 -6.40 11.06 -12.40
C PRO A 131 -7.30 10.01 -11.73
N SER A 132 -6.93 8.72 -11.82
CA SER A 132 -7.66 7.64 -11.16
C SER A 132 -7.63 7.75 -9.63
N TYR A 133 -6.56 8.29 -9.04
CA TYR A 133 -6.43 8.47 -7.59
C TYR A 133 -7.47 9.47 -7.08
N GLU A 134 -7.57 10.64 -7.70
CA GLU A 134 -8.56 11.65 -7.31
C GLU A 134 -10.00 11.14 -7.44
N ARG A 135 -10.28 10.38 -8.50
CA ARG A 135 -11.61 9.80 -8.76
C ARG A 135 -11.98 8.67 -7.78
N SER A 136 -11.00 7.98 -7.21
CA SER A 136 -11.22 6.89 -6.25
C SER A 136 -10.94 7.27 -4.80
N TYR A 137 -10.51 8.51 -4.54
CA TYR A 137 -10.19 8.96 -3.20
C TYR A 137 -11.41 8.87 -2.27
N PRO A 138 -11.31 8.26 -1.07
CA PRO A 138 -12.46 8.07 -0.18
C PRO A 138 -13.17 9.40 0.12
N PRO A 139 -14.45 9.58 -0.27
CA PRO A 139 -15.13 10.87 -0.12
C PRO A 139 -15.20 11.36 1.33
N HIS A 140 -15.37 10.43 2.28
CA HIS A 140 -15.44 10.73 3.71
C HIS A 140 -14.08 11.13 4.32
N TRP A 141 -12.95 10.99 3.60
CA TRP A 141 -11.65 11.50 4.04
C TRP A 141 -11.41 12.95 3.64
N ARG A 142 -12.20 13.50 2.70
CA ARG A 142 -12.08 14.89 2.24
C ARG A 142 -12.63 15.89 3.26
N LYS A 143 -13.54 15.45 4.14
CA LYS A 143 -14.13 16.28 5.20
C LYS A 143 -13.21 16.24 6.43
N LYS A 144 -12.74 17.42 6.86
CA LYS A 144 -12.05 17.61 8.13
C LYS A 144 -13.05 17.55 9.28
#